data_AF-A0A366S0F2-F1
#
_entry.id   AF-A0A366S0F2-F1
#
_cell.length_a   1.000
_cell.length_b   1.000
_cell.length_c   1.000
_cell.angle_alpha   90.00
_cell.angle_beta   90.00
_cell.angle_gamma   90.00
#
_symmetry.space_group_name_H-M   'P 1'
#
loop_
_entity.id
_entity.type
_entity.pdbx_description
1 polymer ?
#
loop_
_entity_poly.entity_id
_entity_poly.type
_entity_poly.pdbx_seq_one_letter_code
_entity_poly.pdbx_strand_id
1 'polypeptide(L)'
;MWFYDQELSADIFFQVCCKDDASTDQVESAKQHAQDQGGKITHEYSLIKGFAVEFPEDCIQTLENHEHVKTVEEDGTMTTQ
;
A
#
# COMPACT_ATOMS: atom_id res chain seq x y z
N MET A 1 -4.61 32.60 20.21
CA MET A 1 -5.54 31.59 19.67
C MET A 1 -4.72 30.80 18.67
N TRP A 2 -4.13 29.69 19.11
CA TRP A 2 -3.24 28.89 18.25
C TRP A 2 -4.04 27.69 17.79
N PHE A 3 -4.39 27.66 16.51
CA PHE A 3 -4.86 26.45 15.84
C PHE A 3 -3.62 25.62 15.53
N TYR A 4 -3.50 24.48 16.19
CA TYR A 4 -2.63 23.40 15.75
C TYR A 4 -3.50 22.52 14.85
N ASP A 5 -3.70 22.95 13.60
CA ASP A 5 -4.05 21.99 12.53
C ASP A 5 -2.73 21.32 12.16
N GLN A 6 -2.28 20.43 13.04
CA GLN A 6 -1.40 19.37 12.61
C GLN A 6 -2.36 18.36 11.97
N GLU A 7 -2.62 18.54 10.66
CA GLU A 7 -3.14 17.47 9.82
C GLU A 7 -2.29 16.25 10.12
N LEU A 8 -2.86 15.33 10.88
CA LEU A 8 -2.25 14.06 11.18
C LEU A 8 -2.39 13.29 9.88
N SER A 9 -1.44 13.48 8.95
CA SER A 9 -1.27 12.60 7.82
C SER A 9 -0.99 11.22 8.40
N ALA A 10 -2.03 10.41 8.58
CA ALA A 10 -1.86 9.03 8.96
C ALA A 10 -1.23 8.35 7.75
N ASP A 11 0.04 8.01 7.88
CA ASP A 11 0.70 7.12 6.94
C ASP A 11 0.04 5.74 7.12
N ILE A 12 -0.74 5.33 6.13
CA ILE A 12 -1.47 4.07 6.15
C ILE A 12 -0.61 3.01 5.49
N PHE A 13 -0.45 1.89 6.18
CA PHE A 13 0.30 0.75 5.69
C PHE A 13 -0.63 -0.14 4.89
N PHE A 14 -0.19 -0.56 3.71
CA PHE A 14 -0.89 -1.49 2.85
C PHE A 14 -0.02 -2.71 2.59
N GLN A 15 -0.60 -3.89 2.79
CA GLN A 15 0.03 -5.14 2.38
C GLN A 15 -0.59 -5.60 1.06
N VAL A 16 0.24 -5.58 0.00
CA VAL A 16 -0.16 -6.02 -1.33
C VAL A 16 0.33 -7.45 -1.53
N CYS A 17 -0.61 -8.38 -1.66
CA CYS A 17 -0.33 -9.76 -1.99
C CYS A 17 -0.70 -9.99 -3.46
N CYS A 18 0.26 -10.38 -4.30
CA CYS A 18 -0.01 -10.73 -5.69
C CYS A 18 -0.44 -12.21 -5.79
N LYS A 19 -1.06 -12.57 -6.92
CA LYS A 19 -1.39 -13.97 -7.20
C LYS A 19 -0.11 -14.82 -7.27
N ASP A 20 -0.20 -16.09 -6.88
CA ASP A 20 0.92 -17.03 -6.95
C ASP A 20 1.44 -17.20 -8.40
N ASP A 21 0.54 -17.04 -9.38
CA ASP A 21 0.84 -17.06 -10.81
C ASP A 21 1.41 -15.73 -11.35
N ALA A 22 1.40 -14.66 -10.55
CA ALA A 22 1.91 -13.35 -10.97
C ALA A 22 3.40 -13.45 -11.31
N SER A 23 3.79 -12.89 -12.45
CA SER A 23 5.18 -12.86 -12.87
C SER A 23 5.96 -11.82 -12.05
N THR A 24 7.27 -11.99 -11.91
CA THR A 24 8.14 -11.04 -11.21
C THR A 24 7.97 -9.61 -11.74
N ASP A 25 7.85 -9.47 -13.06
CA ASP A 25 7.59 -8.21 -13.77
C ASP A 25 6.27 -7.53 -13.32
N GLN A 26 5.23 -8.31 -13.04
CA GLN A 26 3.95 -7.78 -12.55
C GLN A 26 4.06 -7.28 -11.11
N VAL A 27 4.81 -7.98 -10.27
CA VAL A 27 5.10 -7.54 -8.89
C VAL A 27 5.93 -6.25 -8.91
N GLU A 28 6.89 -6.15 -9.83
CA GLU A 28 7.67 -4.92 -10.04
C GLU A 28 6.81 -3.78 -10.58
N SER A 29 5.92 -4.04 -11.53
CA SER A 29 4.98 -3.05 -12.05
C SER A 29 4.05 -2.52 -10.94
N ALA A 30 3.53 -3.39 -10.08
CA ALA A 30 2.73 -2.98 -8.94
C ALA A 30 3.53 -2.15 -7.93
N LYS A 31 4.80 -2.52 -7.63
CA LYS A 31 5.71 -1.72 -6.80
C LYS A 31 5.98 -0.35 -7.40
N GLN A 32 6.18 -0.29 -8.72
CA GLN A 32 6.44 0.97 -9.41
C GLN A 32 5.22 1.87 -9.42
N HIS A 33 4.03 1.31 -9.67
CA HIS A 33 2.76 2.03 -9.61
C HIS A 33 2.51 2.58 -8.21
N ALA A 34 2.89 1.82 -7.18
CA ALA A 34 2.78 2.26 -5.81
C ALA A 34 3.73 3.43 -5.49
N GLN A 35 4.97 3.37 -5.98
CA GLN A 35 5.93 4.48 -5.84
C GLN A 35 5.52 5.74 -6.62
N ASP A 36 4.96 5.58 -7.82
CA ASP A 36 4.49 6.68 -8.67
C ASP A 36 3.37 7.50 -8.00
N GLN A 37 2.54 6.82 -7.20
CA GLN A 37 1.49 7.44 -6.39
C GLN A 37 1.99 8.09 -5.09
N GLY A 38 3.30 8.14 -4.87
CA GLY A 38 3.89 8.69 -3.65
C GLY A 38 3.95 7.69 -2.50
N GLY A 39 3.69 6.41 -2.77
CA GLY A 39 3.85 5.34 -1.79
C GLY A 39 5.31 4.96 -1.60
N LYS A 40 5.63 4.50 -0.40
CA LYS A 40 6.98 4.06 -0.02
C LYS A 40 6.96 2.57 0.28
N ILE A 41 7.70 1.77 -0.48
CA ILE A 41 7.84 0.34 -0.20
C ILE A 41 8.58 0.18 1.13
N THR A 42 7.92 -0.43 2.11
CA THR A 42 8.47 -0.61 3.47
C THR A 42 9.03 -2.01 3.66
N HIS A 43 8.36 -3.02 3.10
CA HIS A 43 8.80 -4.41 3.14
C HIS A 43 8.58 -5.11 1.81
N GLU A 44 9.50 -6.00 1.47
CA GLU A 44 9.37 -6.90 0.34
C GLU A 44 9.43 -8.33 0.85
N TYR A 45 8.46 -9.14 0.44
CA TYR A 45 8.44 -10.54 0.79
C TYR A 45 9.05 -11.35 -0.36
N SER A 46 10.07 -12.14 -0.06
CA SER A 46 10.69 -13.05 -1.04
C SER A 46 10.00 -14.41 -1.09
N LEU A 47 9.32 -14.81 -0.01
CA LEU A 47 8.63 -16.10 0.12
C LEU A 47 7.20 -16.08 -0.44
N ILE A 48 6.49 -14.96 -0.25
CA ILE A 48 5.18 -14.70 -0.85
C ILE A 48 5.39 -13.59 -1.88
N LYS A 49 4.78 -13.70 -3.06
CA LYS A 49 4.88 -12.67 -4.11
C LYS A 49 4.08 -11.44 -3.68
N GLY A 50 4.64 -10.62 -2.81
CA GLY A 50 3.97 -9.47 -2.22
C GLY A 50 4.94 -8.46 -1.64
N PHE A 51 4.42 -7.28 -1.35
CA PHE A 51 5.17 -6.18 -0.76
C PHE A 51 4.26 -5.36 0.16
N ALA A 52 4.83 -4.75 1.18
CA ALA A 52 4.18 -3.75 2.00
C ALA A 52 4.60 -2.36 1.53
N VAL A 53 3.65 -1.44 1.54
CA VAL A 53 3.84 -0.07 1.08
C VAL A 53 3.09 0.87 2.01
N GLU A 54 3.73 1.98 2.34
CA GLU A 54 3.19 3.05 3.14
C GLU A 54 2.69 4.16 2.20
N PHE A 55 1.44 4.57 2.37
CA PHE A 55 0.83 5.65 1.59
C PHE A 55 0.24 6.72 2.51
N PRO A 56 0.20 7.98 2.04
CA PRO A 56 -0.67 8.96 2.67
C PRO A 56 -2.15 8.55 2.45
N GLU A 57 -2.99 8.78 3.46
CA GLU A 57 -4.44 8.49 3.45
C GLU A 57 -5.17 8.98 2.18
N ASP A 58 -4.70 10.05 1.56
CA ASP A 58 -5.29 10.64 0.36
C ASP A 58 -5.09 9.79 -0.92
N CYS A 59 -4.17 8.82 -0.92
CA CYS A 59 -3.76 8.05 -2.11
C CYS A 59 -4.33 6.62 -2.24
N ILE A 60 -5.28 6.23 -1.39
CA ILE A 60 -5.68 4.83 -1.17
C ILE A 60 -6.39 4.16 -2.37
N GLN A 61 -7.02 4.92 -3.27
CA GLN A 61 -8.01 4.35 -4.19
C GLN A 61 -7.48 3.49 -5.36
N THR A 62 -6.18 3.47 -5.63
CA THR A 62 -5.73 3.03 -6.96
C THR A 62 -5.23 1.58 -7.00
N LEU A 63 -4.70 1.02 -5.90
CA LEU A 63 -4.08 -0.32 -5.91
C LEU A 63 -5.08 -1.48 -5.92
N GLU A 64 -6.29 -1.31 -5.37
CA GLU A 64 -7.32 -2.36 -5.35
C GLU A 64 -7.77 -2.80 -6.76
N ASN A 65 -7.63 -1.94 -7.77
CA ASN A 65 -8.08 -2.23 -9.14
C ASN A 65 -7.02 -2.92 -10.02
N HIS A 66 -5.84 -3.26 -9.50
CA HIS A 66 -4.80 -3.87 -10.32
C HIS A 66 -5.07 -5.37 -10.57
N GLU A 67 -5.26 -5.78 -11.82
CA GLU A 67 -5.75 -7.13 -12.24
C GLU A 67 -4.95 -8.33 -11.66
N HIS A 68 -3.70 -8.09 -11.28
CA HIS A 68 -2.75 -9.10 -10.77
C HIS A 68 -2.57 -9.08 -9.24
N VAL A 69 -3.16 -8.10 -8.57
CA VAL A 69 -3.20 -8.04 -7.11
C VAL A 69 -4.30 -8.98 -6.62
N LYS A 70 -3.94 -9.88 -5.70
CA LYS A 70 -4.85 -10.87 -5.13
C LYS A 70 -5.66 -10.24 -4.01
N THR A 71 -4.98 -9.47 -3.16
CA THR A 71 -5.55 -8.75 -2.03
C THR A 71 -4.68 -7.54 -1.74
N VAL A 72 -5.32 -6.39 -1.55
CA VAL A 72 -4.75 -5.23 -0.88
C VAL A 72 -5.41 -5.21 0.49
N GLU A 73 -4.63 -5.38 1.55
CA GLU A 73 -5.13 -5.22 2.90
C GLU A 73 -4.56 -3.92 3.47
N GLU A 74 -5.46 -3.01 3.85
CA GLU A 74 -5.11 -1.86 4.66
C GLU A 74 -4.77 -2.35 6.07
N ASP A 75 -3.50 -2.24 6.45
CA ASP A 75 -3.04 -2.43 7.82
C ASP A 75 -3.31 -1.12 8.59
N GLY A 76 -4.60 -0.80 8.70
CA GLY A 76 -5.09 0.37 9.40
C GLY A 76 -5.14 0.10 10.91
N THR A 77 -4.73 1.08 11.71
CA THR A 77 -4.90 1.01 13.17
C THR A 77 -6.37 0.81 13.51
N MET A 78 -6.73 -0.38 13.99
CA MET A 78 -8.08 -0.69 14.44
C MET A 78 -8.49 0.27 15.57
N THR A 79 -9.32 1.26 15.28
CA THR A 79 -9.98 2.05 16.32
C THR A 79 -11.15 1.24 16.86
N THR A 80 -10.96 0.53 17.97
CA THR A 80 -12.07 -0.11 18.68
C THR A 80 -12.92 0.96 19.36
N GLN A 81 -14.24 0.92 19.12
CA GLN A 81 -15.23 1.78 19.80
C GLN A 81 -15.42 1.42 21.27
#